data_AF-A0A1S2SZ81-F1
#
_entry.id   AF-A0A1S2SZ81-F1
#
_cell.length_a   1.000
_cell.length_b   1.000
_cell.length_c   1.000
_cell.angle_alpha   90.00
_cell.angle_beta   90.00
_cell.angle_gamma   90.00
#
_symmetry.space_group_name_H-M   'P 1'
#
loop_
_entity.id
_entity.type
_entity.pdbx_description
1 polymer ?
#
loop_
_entity_poly.entity_id
_entity_poly.type
_entity_poly.pdbx_seq_one_letter_code
_entity_poly.pdbx_strand_id
1 'polypeptide(L)'
;MPSPHSARTAFYLGIPSDKKTLAQIDKNETKLVLVDASEQHVVSLRRNYRNVPNVTIINKVVSDVSEACKFFEYSIPELSSIYSALDAKVVLPNLRVVSATERMSVAVHELINDFACGESFDLHINLPGQELRLLKALKDHGLLNNLASLSVVSCSKRVYSEGCLKEEVVDWLITNHFGIRGTKTVNQLLQLERVCFKFDEVSLQNSLLKKELSAEKEKSKKLSALNRELNRKLSNSASEYTDTCQIQNNINKTVKSSKLSLPDIVSKDSELKAAVESWLEGHFLHLIELDNASLADKANRELLVLLAATGYQFKDDAKNEERCVNLASRWGISDAHIKAMLMTGVYIRLARANALMGKVDETKSFFRRSLTDGIFGVENIEDWLTKRTKNQLIDIMDETSIRIFLTDE
;
A
#
# COMPACT_ATOMS: atom_id res chain seq x y z
N MET A 1 18.59 12.97 -24.85
CA MET A 1 19.83 13.69 -25.20
C MET A 1 20.38 14.29 -23.92
N PRO A 2 21.61 13.97 -23.48
CA PRO A 2 22.20 14.61 -22.31
C PRO A 2 22.33 16.11 -22.61
N SER A 3 21.85 16.95 -21.69
CA SER A 3 22.00 18.41 -21.78
C SER A 3 23.50 18.77 -21.85
N PRO A 4 23.87 19.90 -22.49
CA PRO A 4 25.24 20.43 -22.41
C PRO A 4 25.70 20.39 -20.95
N HIS A 5 26.84 19.72 -20.71
CA HIS A 5 27.35 19.47 -19.36
C HIS A 5 27.48 20.79 -18.60
N SER A 6 26.67 20.98 -17.54
CA SER A 6 26.89 22.10 -16.64
C SER A 6 28.29 21.99 -16.05
N ALA A 7 29.00 23.11 -15.98
CA ALA A 7 30.37 23.15 -15.49
C ALA A 7 30.40 22.67 -14.03
N ARG A 8 31.08 21.54 -13.77
CA ARG A 8 31.21 20.97 -12.43
C ARG A 8 31.92 21.97 -11.53
N THR A 9 31.47 22.08 -10.27
CA THR A 9 32.16 22.93 -9.27
C THR A 9 33.01 22.06 -8.34
N ALA A 10 34.23 22.50 -8.04
CA ALA A 10 35.12 21.86 -7.08
C ALA A 10 35.49 22.80 -5.95
N PHE A 11 35.22 22.38 -4.72
CA PHE A 11 35.51 23.12 -3.50
C PHE A 11 36.78 22.57 -2.83
N TYR A 12 37.70 23.46 -2.50
CA TYR A 12 38.91 23.15 -1.73
C TYR A 12 38.88 23.94 -0.42
N LEU A 13 38.68 23.23 0.69
CA LEU A 13 38.61 23.80 2.02
C LEU A 13 39.96 23.56 2.73
N GLY A 14 40.68 24.63 3.08
CA GLY A 14 42.01 24.56 3.66
C GLY A 14 43.05 24.15 2.62
N ILE A 15 43.61 25.12 1.91
CA ILE A 15 44.34 24.79 0.67
C ILE A 15 45.74 24.29 1.05
N PRO A 16 46.20 23.15 0.50
CA PRO A 16 47.57 22.70 0.76
C PRO A 16 48.57 23.65 0.10
N SER A 17 49.70 23.92 0.77
CA SER A 17 50.78 24.75 0.20
C SER A 17 51.50 24.08 -1.00
N ASP A 18 51.24 22.78 -1.24
CA ASP A 18 51.81 22.04 -2.36
C ASP A 18 51.21 22.46 -3.70
N LYS A 19 52.00 23.19 -4.48
CA LYS A 19 51.68 23.63 -5.85
C LYS A 19 51.31 22.48 -6.79
N LYS A 20 51.80 21.26 -6.57
CA LYS A 20 51.49 20.11 -7.45
C LYS A 20 50.03 19.71 -7.36
N THR A 21 49.44 19.78 -6.17
CA THR A 21 48.03 19.43 -5.97
C THR A 21 47.12 20.37 -6.76
N LEU A 22 47.44 21.67 -6.82
CA LEU A 22 46.65 22.64 -7.57
C LEU A 22 46.98 22.67 -9.08
N ALA A 23 48.18 22.24 -9.48
CA ALA A 23 48.57 22.19 -10.89
C ALA A 23 47.87 21.06 -11.68
N GLN A 24 47.35 20.05 -10.97
CA GLN A 24 46.61 18.92 -11.56
C GLN A 24 45.13 19.24 -11.83
N ILE A 25 44.66 20.43 -11.43
CA ILE A 25 43.26 20.79 -11.61
C ILE A 25 43.07 21.25 -13.06
N ASP A 26 42.25 20.49 -13.79
CA ASP A 26 41.94 20.75 -15.19
C ASP A 26 41.26 22.12 -15.35
N LYS A 27 41.94 23.02 -16.06
CA LYS A 27 41.62 24.45 -16.04
C LYS A 27 40.41 24.82 -16.88
N ASN A 28 39.89 23.92 -17.72
CA ASN A 28 39.03 24.35 -18.83
C ASN A 28 37.53 24.12 -18.61
N GLU A 29 37.11 23.24 -17.69
CA GLU A 29 35.68 22.88 -17.56
C GLU A 29 35.13 22.89 -16.12
N THR A 30 35.98 23.05 -15.11
CA THR A 30 35.57 23.01 -13.70
C THR A 30 35.66 24.39 -13.06
N LYS A 31 34.60 24.86 -12.43
CA LYS A 31 34.61 26.06 -11.57
C LYS A 31 35.28 25.70 -10.25
N LEU A 32 36.33 26.42 -9.86
CA LEU A 32 37.07 26.17 -8.63
C LEU A 32 36.71 27.19 -7.57
N VAL A 33 36.38 26.72 -6.37
CA VAL A 33 36.15 27.54 -5.18
C VAL A 33 37.21 27.17 -4.16
N LEU A 34 38.18 28.07 -4.00
CA LEU A 34 39.35 27.91 -3.15
C LEU A 34 39.11 28.70 -1.85
N VAL A 35 38.99 28.00 -0.72
CA VAL A 35 38.67 28.61 0.58
C VAL A 35 39.78 28.34 1.60
N ASP A 36 40.32 29.41 2.14
CA ASP A 36 41.37 29.35 3.17
C ASP A 36 41.17 30.47 4.18
N ALA A 37 41.57 30.23 5.42
CA ALA A 37 41.49 31.22 6.49
C ALA A 37 42.78 32.06 6.59
N SER A 38 43.93 31.58 6.12
CA SER A 38 45.18 32.33 6.19
C SER A 38 45.20 33.46 5.16
N GLU A 39 45.22 34.71 5.63
CA GLU A 39 45.26 35.88 4.75
C GLU A 39 46.50 35.88 3.85
N GLN A 40 47.66 35.53 4.41
CA GLN A 40 48.91 35.44 3.65
C GLN A 40 48.81 34.40 2.54
N HIS A 41 48.19 33.25 2.82
CA HIS A 41 48.00 32.21 1.82
C HIS A 41 47.04 32.67 0.72
N VAL A 42 45.92 33.28 1.09
CA VAL A 42 44.94 33.82 0.14
C VAL A 42 45.55 34.90 -0.76
N VAL A 43 46.38 35.79 -0.23
CA VAL A 43 47.09 36.80 -1.04
C VAL A 43 48.00 36.13 -2.08
N SER A 44 48.73 35.09 -1.69
CA SER A 44 49.56 34.30 -2.61
C SER A 44 48.73 33.62 -3.69
N LEU A 45 47.60 33.00 -3.32
CA LEU A 45 46.68 32.35 -4.25
C LEU A 45 46.09 33.35 -5.25
N ARG A 46 45.63 34.51 -4.78
CA ARG A 46 45.08 35.56 -5.66
C ARG A 46 46.11 36.05 -6.67
N ARG A 47 47.39 36.11 -6.29
CA ARG A 47 48.48 36.43 -7.22
C ARG A 47 48.67 35.32 -8.26
N ASN A 48 48.66 34.06 -7.85
CA ASN A 48 48.90 32.92 -8.74
C ASN A 48 47.75 32.64 -9.71
N TYR A 49 46.51 32.95 -9.33
CA TYR A 49 45.29 32.66 -10.10
C TYR A 49 44.58 33.90 -10.65
N ARG A 50 45.23 35.08 -10.63
CA ARG A 50 44.64 36.35 -11.06
C ARG A 50 43.96 36.31 -12.43
N ASN A 51 44.52 35.52 -13.36
CA ASN A 51 44.07 35.45 -14.76
C ASN A 51 43.35 34.14 -15.09
N VAL A 52 42.83 33.43 -14.08
CA VAL A 52 42.14 32.15 -14.27
C VAL A 52 40.65 32.35 -13.96
N PRO A 53 39.79 32.58 -14.98
CA PRO A 53 38.44 33.13 -14.80
C PRO A 53 37.47 32.21 -14.04
N ASN A 54 37.74 30.90 -14.04
CA ASN A 54 36.95 29.89 -13.34
C ASN A 54 37.41 29.67 -11.88
N VAL A 55 38.30 30.49 -11.33
CA VAL A 55 38.80 30.35 -9.96
C VAL A 55 38.28 31.47 -9.06
N THR A 56 37.53 31.09 -8.03
CA THR A 56 37.08 31.98 -6.95
C THR A 56 37.90 31.71 -5.70
N ILE A 57 38.46 32.75 -5.08
CA ILE A 57 39.27 32.63 -3.85
C ILE A 57 38.61 33.38 -2.71
N ILE A 58 38.29 32.67 -1.64
CA ILE A 58 37.54 33.15 -0.48
C ILE A 58 38.44 33.09 0.75
N ASN A 59 38.61 34.25 1.41
CA ASN A 59 39.27 34.33 2.72
C ASN A 59 38.23 34.22 3.82
N LYS A 60 37.94 33.00 4.27
CA LYS A 60 36.95 32.71 5.32
C LYS A 60 37.36 31.49 6.12
N VAL A 61 36.99 31.50 7.40
CA VAL A 61 36.99 30.28 8.23
C VAL A 61 35.73 29.50 7.86
N VAL A 62 35.87 28.21 7.56
CA VAL A 62 34.73 27.33 7.27
C VAL A 62 34.50 26.43 8.48
N SER A 63 33.25 26.29 8.91
CA SER A 63 32.84 25.38 9.99
C SER A 63 31.48 24.75 9.68
N ASP A 64 30.92 23.99 10.63
CA ASP A 64 29.59 23.42 10.54
C ASP A 64 28.46 24.45 10.74
N VAL A 65 28.73 25.54 11.45
CA VAL A 65 27.80 26.65 11.74
C VAL A 65 28.42 28.01 11.40
N SER A 66 27.60 29.03 11.15
CA SER A 66 28.02 30.41 10.87
C SER A 66 28.02 31.25 12.15
N GLU A 67 29.14 31.27 12.86
CA GLU A 67 29.26 31.95 14.15
C GLU A 67 30.66 32.53 14.38
N ALA A 68 30.81 33.35 15.43
CA ALA A 68 32.12 33.79 15.87
C ALA A 68 32.86 32.62 16.50
N CYS A 69 34.03 32.28 15.97
CA CYS A 69 34.88 31.21 16.49
C CYS A 69 36.33 31.68 16.64
N LYS A 70 37.09 30.96 17.47
CA LYS A 70 38.51 31.23 17.68
C LYS A 70 39.32 30.46 16.64
N PHE A 71 40.06 31.18 15.80
CA PHE A 71 40.96 30.59 14.81
C PHE A 71 42.40 30.66 15.30
N PHE A 72 43.06 29.50 15.40
CA PHE A 72 44.45 29.35 15.82
C PHE A 72 45.34 29.21 14.60
N GLU A 73 46.19 30.21 14.36
CA GLU A 73 47.25 30.14 13.35
C GLU A 73 48.50 29.55 13.99
N TYR A 74 49.05 28.49 13.39
CA TYR A 74 50.29 27.89 13.88
C TYR A 74 51.47 28.22 12.97
N SER A 75 52.68 27.95 13.46
CA SER A 75 53.92 28.12 12.70
C SER A 75 54.00 27.25 11.44
N ILE A 76 53.16 26.21 11.36
CA ILE A 76 52.91 25.41 10.16
C ILE A 76 51.48 25.75 9.71
N PRO A 77 51.31 26.55 8.64
CA PRO A 77 50.01 27.06 8.22
C PRO A 77 48.95 25.98 7.99
N GLU A 78 49.35 24.82 7.46
CA GLU A 78 48.47 23.67 7.17
C GLU A 78 47.85 23.03 8.41
N LEU A 79 48.34 23.37 9.61
CA LEU A 79 47.79 22.91 10.89
C LEU A 79 46.89 23.95 11.56
N SER A 80 46.68 25.10 10.90
CA SER A 80 45.77 26.14 11.40
C SER A 80 44.34 25.62 11.41
N SER A 81 43.64 25.85 12.51
CA SER A 81 42.33 25.26 12.76
C SER A 81 41.53 26.11 13.75
N ILE A 82 40.22 25.89 13.79
CA ILE A 82 39.36 26.44 14.84
C ILE A 82 39.51 25.70 16.18
N TYR A 83 40.25 24.58 16.16
CA TYR A 83 40.54 23.79 17.36
C TYR A 83 41.99 23.91 17.80
N SER A 84 42.19 23.76 19.10
CA SER A 84 43.53 23.75 19.68
C SER A 84 44.26 22.45 19.37
N ALA A 85 45.49 22.53 18.91
CA ALA A 85 46.32 21.39 18.49
C ALA A 85 47.08 20.79 19.68
N LEU A 86 46.36 20.34 20.72
CA LEU A 86 46.93 19.92 22.01
C LEU A 86 47.96 18.79 21.84
N ASP A 87 47.56 17.72 21.18
CA ASP A 87 48.39 16.52 21.02
C ASP A 87 49.35 16.64 19.83
N ALA A 88 49.10 17.55 18.89
CA ALA A 88 50.01 17.83 17.79
C ALA A 88 51.40 18.28 18.30
N LYS A 89 51.45 19.00 19.43
CA LYS A 89 52.71 19.44 20.05
C LYS A 89 53.58 18.29 20.55
N VAL A 90 52.98 17.14 20.89
CA VAL A 90 53.73 15.93 21.29
C VAL A 90 54.51 15.38 20.10
N VAL A 91 53.90 15.42 18.90
CA VAL A 91 54.53 14.93 17.66
C VAL A 91 55.45 15.99 17.03
N LEU A 92 55.09 17.27 17.17
CA LEU A 92 55.80 18.41 16.63
C LEU A 92 56.14 19.39 17.76
N PRO A 93 57.24 19.17 18.52
CA PRO A 93 57.56 19.98 19.69
C PRO A 93 57.81 21.46 19.36
N ASN A 94 58.18 21.78 18.11
CA ASN A 94 58.38 23.16 17.65
C ASN A 94 57.08 23.83 17.13
N LEU A 95 55.93 23.16 17.21
CA LEU A 95 54.66 23.72 16.81
C LEU A 95 54.22 24.79 17.82
N ARG A 96 54.25 26.06 17.40
CA ARG A 96 53.80 27.20 18.21
C ARG A 96 52.59 27.88 17.58
N VAL A 97 51.72 28.40 18.44
CA VAL A 97 50.63 29.30 18.04
C VAL A 97 51.26 30.64 17.66
N VAL A 98 51.09 31.06 16.41
CA VAL A 98 51.52 32.37 15.89
C VAL A 98 50.51 33.43 16.27
N SER A 99 49.21 33.13 16.09
CA SER A 99 48.12 34.02 16.47
C SER A 99 46.89 33.19 16.89
N ALA A 100 46.02 33.80 17.71
CA ALA A 100 44.72 33.24 18.02
C ALA A 100 43.70 34.38 17.97
N THR A 101 42.88 34.41 16.93
CA THR A 101 41.99 35.53 16.61
C THR A 101 40.54 35.07 16.56
N GLU A 102 39.61 35.90 17.04
CA GLU A 102 38.19 35.66 16.80
C GLU A 102 37.85 36.02 15.35
N ARG A 103 37.14 35.12 14.67
CA ARG A 103 36.72 35.30 13.29
C ARG A 103 35.30 34.80 13.12
N MET A 104 34.56 35.45 12.23
CA MET A 104 33.26 34.94 11.80
C MET A 104 33.48 33.81 10.80
N SER A 105 32.98 32.63 11.12
CA SER A 105 32.98 31.49 10.20
C SER A 105 31.82 31.56 9.21
N VAL A 106 31.91 30.77 8.15
CA VAL A 106 30.80 30.45 7.26
C VAL A 106 30.51 28.96 7.36
N ALA A 107 29.24 28.61 7.48
CA ALA A 107 28.80 27.23 7.47
C ALA A 107 29.06 26.60 6.09
N VAL A 108 29.57 25.38 6.07
CA VAL A 108 29.96 24.70 4.84
C VAL A 108 28.80 24.51 3.85
N HIS A 109 27.58 24.36 4.34
CA HIS A 109 26.39 24.21 3.50
C HIS A 109 25.97 25.54 2.84
N GLU A 110 26.07 26.66 3.56
CA GLU A 110 25.85 28.01 3.01
C GLU A 110 26.86 28.28 1.89
N LEU A 111 28.14 28.03 2.18
CA LEU A 111 29.23 28.17 1.22
C LEU A 111 28.99 27.33 -0.05
N ILE A 112 28.52 26.09 0.07
CA ILE A 112 28.27 25.26 -1.13
C ILE A 112 27.05 25.77 -1.91
N ASN A 113 25.97 26.12 -1.22
CA ASN A 113 24.75 26.61 -1.85
C ASN A 113 24.96 27.90 -2.65
N ASP A 114 25.84 28.79 -2.17
CA ASP A 114 26.18 30.03 -2.87
C ASP A 114 26.83 29.81 -4.24
N PHE A 115 27.45 28.64 -4.47
CA PHE A 115 28.26 28.39 -5.67
C PHE A 115 27.80 27.23 -6.55
N ALA A 116 27.05 26.26 -6.00
CA ALA A 116 26.71 24.98 -6.65
C ALA A 116 25.22 24.62 -6.54
N CYS A 117 24.32 25.61 -6.59
CA CYS A 117 22.84 25.53 -6.53
C CYS A 117 22.19 24.20 -6.98
N GLY A 118 22.23 23.15 -6.15
CA GLY A 118 21.67 21.83 -6.45
C GLY A 118 22.45 20.99 -7.47
N GLU A 119 23.60 21.45 -7.96
CA GLU A 119 24.45 20.71 -8.89
C GLU A 119 25.34 19.71 -8.16
N SER A 120 25.92 18.77 -8.91
CA SER A 120 26.90 17.84 -8.36
C SER A 120 28.28 18.50 -8.30
N PHE A 121 29.01 18.30 -7.21
CA PHE A 121 30.27 18.98 -6.96
C PHE A 121 31.34 18.06 -6.38
N ASP A 122 32.59 18.49 -6.50
CA ASP A 122 33.73 17.90 -5.82
C ASP A 122 34.05 18.64 -4.53
N LEU A 123 34.40 17.88 -3.49
CA LEU A 123 34.78 18.47 -2.22
C LEU A 123 36.11 17.91 -1.74
N HIS A 124 37.05 18.81 -1.46
CA HIS A 124 38.34 18.51 -0.88
C HIS A 124 38.43 19.17 0.49
N ILE A 125 38.38 18.38 1.56
CA ILE A 125 38.48 18.84 2.95
C ILE A 125 39.92 18.61 3.43
N ASN A 126 40.64 19.70 3.67
CA ASN A 126 41.96 19.71 4.29
C ASN A 126 41.96 20.72 5.45
N LEU A 127 41.02 20.49 6.36
CA LEU A 127 40.81 21.25 7.59
C LEU A 127 40.92 20.27 8.76
N PRO A 128 42.15 19.98 9.23
CA PRO A 128 42.35 18.88 10.14
C PRO A 128 41.67 19.13 11.49
N GLY A 129 40.96 18.11 11.98
CA GLY A 129 40.13 18.15 13.17
C GLY A 129 38.68 18.62 12.96
N GLN A 130 38.31 19.12 11.77
CA GLN A 130 36.95 19.59 11.48
C GLN A 130 36.15 18.65 10.56
N GLU A 131 36.80 17.64 10.02
CA GLU A 131 36.35 16.85 8.88
C GLU A 131 34.97 16.23 9.10
N LEU A 132 34.81 15.50 10.21
CA LEU A 132 33.56 14.79 10.51
C LEU A 132 32.40 15.76 10.79
N ARG A 133 32.65 16.91 11.43
CA ARG A 133 31.62 17.91 11.71
C ARG A 133 31.11 18.56 10.43
N LEU A 134 32.02 18.92 9.52
CA LEU A 134 31.67 19.44 8.21
C LEU A 134 30.84 18.43 7.42
N LEU A 135 31.24 17.16 7.42
CA LEU A 135 30.50 16.10 6.73
C LEU A 135 29.11 15.86 7.32
N LYS A 136 28.96 15.90 8.65
CA LYS A 136 27.65 15.83 9.32
C LYS A 136 26.77 17.02 8.93
N ALA A 137 27.31 18.23 8.95
CA ALA A 137 26.58 19.42 8.52
C ALA A 137 26.08 19.31 7.06
N LEU A 138 26.90 18.76 6.15
CA LEU A 138 26.47 18.51 4.77
C LEU A 138 25.37 17.46 4.66
N LYS A 139 25.43 16.41 5.48
CA LYS A 139 24.37 15.40 5.55
C LYS A 139 23.06 15.99 6.05
N ASP A 140 23.10 16.76 7.14
CA ASP A 140 21.92 17.33 7.78
C ASP A 140 21.19 18.31 6.85
N HIS A 141 21.91 18.95 5.92
CA HIS A 141 21.37 19.83 4.90
C HIS A 141 21.12 19.14 3.54
N GLY A 142 21.21 17.81 3.47
CA GLY A 142 20.92 17.03 2.25
C GLY A 142 21.93 17.18 1.11
N LEU A 143 23.08 17.84 1.35
CA LEU A 143 24.10 18.11 0.32
C LEU A 143 25.06 16.94 0.09
N LEU A 144 25.11 15.98 1.02
CA LEU A 144 26.03 14.85 0.92
C LEU A 144 25.79 13.99 -0.35
N ASN A 145 24.54 13.89 -0.80
CA ASN A 145 24.16 13.12 -1.99
C ASN A 145 24.57 13.81 -3.32
N ASN A 146 24.94 15.09 -3.27
CA ASN A 146 25.37 15.85 -4.45
C ASN A 146 26.88 15.71 -4.72
N LEU A 147 27.62 15.04 -3.83
CA LEU A 147 29.06 14.85 -3.98
C LEU A 147 29.39 13.87 -5.12
N ALA A 148 30.00 14.39 -6.20
CA ALA A 148 30.55 13.55 -7.26
C ALA A 148 31.84 12.85 -6.82
N SER A 149 32.69 13.58 -6.08
CA SER A 149 33.85 13.01 -5.39
C SER A 149 34.14 13.77 -4.10
N LEU A 150 34.75 13.05 -3.16
CA LEU A 150 35.13 13.59 -1.86
C LEU A 150 36.58 13.19 -1.56
N SER A 151 37.37 14.14 -1.08
CA SER A 151 38.70 13.88 -0.57
C SER A 151 38.84 14.50 0.80
N VAL A 152 39.28 13.73 1.79
CA VAL A 152 39.43 14.19 3.16
C VAL A 152 40.86 13.91 3.62
N VAL A 153 41.53 14.93 4.14
CA VAL A 153 42.79 14.76 4.86
C VAL A 153 42.46 14.59 6.33
N SER A 154 42.82 13.45 6.91
CA SER A 154 42.58 13.12 8.31
C SER A 154 43.79 12.45 8.95
N CYS A 155 43.80 12.36 10.28
CA CYS A 155 44.92 11.85 11.07
C CYS A 155 44.53 10.56 11.79
N SER A 156 45.43 9.59 11.85
CA SER A 156 45.26 8.36 12.67
C SER A 156 45.36 8.64 14.19
N LYS A 157 45.61 9.90 14.59
CA LYS A 157 45.68 10.35 15.98
C LYS A 157 44.79 11.57 16.16
N ARG A 158 44.17 11.71 17.33
CA ARG A 158 43.46 12.95 17.69
C ARG A 158 44.50 14.02 17.98
N VAL A 159 44.81 14.85 16.99
CA VAL A 159 45.81 15.92 17.11
C VAL A 159 45.20 17.26 17.56
N TYR A 160 43.88 17.39 17.47
CA TYR A 160 43.11 18.57 17.87
C TYR A 160 42.10 18.22 18.97
N SER A 161 41.75 19.20 19.82
CA SER A 161 40.88 19.02 20.99
C SER A 161 39.50 18.44 20.67
N GLU A 162 38.91 18.84 19.54
CA GLU A 162 37.60 18.34 19.05
C GLU A 162 37.77 17.46 17.80
N GLY A 163 39.01 17.01 17.53
CA GLY A 163 39.34 16.24 16.34
C GLY A 163 38.85 14.80 16.41
N CYS A 164 38.53 14.27 15.23
CA CYS A 164 38.19 12.85 15.04
C CYS A 164 39.40 12.06 14.53
N LEU A 165 39.38 10.75 14.75
CA LEU A 165 40.31 9.81 14.14
C LEU A 165 39.92 9.58 12.68
N LYS A 166 40.90 9.27 11.83
CA LYS A 166 40.68 8.87 10.44
C LYS A 166 39.67 7.72 10.32
N GLU A 167 39.79 6.72 11.18
CA GLU A 167 38.91 5.55 11.21
C GLU A 167 37.45 5.96 11.46
N GLU A 168 37.21 6.93 12.34
CA GLU A 168 35.86 7.45 12.61
C GLU A 168 35.26 8.15 11.38
N VAL A 169 36.08 8.91 10.64
CA VAL A 169 35.65 9.56 9.39
C VAL A 169 35.32 8.51 8.32
N VAL A 170 36.20 7.52 8.17
CA VAL A 170 36.04 6.43 7.18
C VAL A 170 34.78 5.61 7.48
N ASP A 171 34.62 5.15 8.71
CA ASP A 171 33.47 4.35 9.14
C ASP A 171 32.15 5.11 8.97
N TRP A 172 32.16 6.40 9.31
CA TRP A 172 31.00 7.26 9.10
C TRP A 172 30.67 7.40 7.61
N LEU A 173 31.67 7.62 6.75
CA LEU A 173 31.45 7.74 5.30
C LEU A 173 30.96 6.42 4.67
N ILE A 174 31.49 5.28 5.09
CA ILE A 174 31.01 3.95 4.66
C ILE A 174 29.55 3.74 5.06
N THR A 175 29.20 4.13 6.30
CA THR A 175 27.81 4.09 6.80
C THR A 175 26.88 4.99 5.98
N ASN A 176 27.42 6.04 5.36
CA ASN A 176 26.70 6.95 4.47
C ASN A 176 26.94 6.65 2.98
N HIS A 177 27.22 5.38 2.65
CA HIS A 177 27.31 4.88 1.28
C HIS A 177 28.45 5.48 0.44
N PHE A 178 29.58 5.82 1.05
CA PHE A 178 30.80 6.16 0.31
C PHE A 178 31.77 4.99 0.26
N GLY A 179 32.30 4.71 -0.94
CA GLY A 179 33.37 3.74 -1.15
C GLY A 179 34.73 4.41 -1.20
N ILE A 180 35.74 3.80 -0.57
CA ILE A 180 37.14 4.25 -0.64
C ILE A 180 37.69 3.97 -2.05
N ARG A 181 38.27 4.99 -2.68
CA ARG A 181 38.93 4.90 -3.99
C ARG A 181 40.45 4.84 -3.89
N GLY A 182 41.01 5.40 -2.83
CA GLY A 182 42.44 5.35 -2.59
C GLY A 182 42.83 6.16 -1.37
N THR A 183 44.05 5.92 -0.90
CA THR A 183 44.64 6.61 0.24
C THR A 183 46.05 7.05 -0.15
N LYS A 184 46.43 8.27 0.25
CA LYS A 184 47.76 8.81 0.02
C LYS A 184 48.25 9.54 1.26
N THR A 185 49.42 9.16 1.77
CA THR A 185 50.08 9.89 2.85
C THR A 185 50.47 11.29 2.38
N VAL A 186 50.00 12.32 3.09
CA VAL A 186 50.28 13.75 2.83
C VAL A 186 51.41 14.23 3.73
N ASN A 187 51.42 13.81 5.00
CA ASN A 187 52.48 14.14 5.95
C ASN A 187 52.81 12.90 6.79
N GLN A 188 54.03 12.38 6.65
CA GLN A 188 54.47 11.17 7.36
C GLN A 188 54.61 11.39 8.87
N LEU A 189 55.07 12.57 9.31
CA LEU A 189 55.32 12.85 10.72
C LEU A 189 54.01 12.85 11.52
N LEU A 190 53.01 13.54 10.99
CA LEU A 190 51.69 13.61 11.62
C LEU A 190 50.77 12.45 11.23
N GLN A 191 51.23 11.53 10.37
CA GLN A 191 50.40 10.47 9.81
C GLN A 191 49.10 11.03 9.19
N LEU A 192 49.21 12.17 8.51
CA LEU A 192 48.10 12.74 7.77
C LEU A 192 47.97 12.00 6.45
N GLU A 193 46.78 11.48 6.22
CA GLU A 193 46.44 10.72 5.03
C GLU A 193 45.27 11.39 4.33
N ARG A 194 45.39 11.53 3.02
CA ARG A 194 44.29 11.91 2.16
C ARG A 194 43.59 10.63 1.73
N VAL A 195 42.33 10.49 2.14
CA VAL A 195 41.46 9.41 1.70
C VAL A 195 40.51 9.98 0.65
N CYS A 196 40.46 9.33 -0.51
CA CYS A 196 39.56 9.69 -1.60
C CYS A 196 38.36 8.74 -1.59
N PHE A 197 37.17 9.30 -1.69
CA PHE A 197 35.91 8.61 -1.65
C PHE A 197 35.09 8.91 -2.90
N LYS A 198 34.23 7.98 -3.27
CA LYS A 198 33.19 8.16 -4.28
C LYS A 198 31.87 7.67 -3.70
N PHE A 199 30.79 8.41 -3.96
CA PHE A 199 29.46 7.97 -3.59
C PHE A 199 29.15 6.64 -4.28
N ASP A 200 28.78 5.64 -3.49
CA ASP A 200 28.40 4.31 -3.95
C ASP A 200 26.87 4.25 -4.03
N GLU A 201 26.35 4.74 -5.16
CA GLU A 201 24.92 4.74 -5.46
C GLU A 201 24.34 3.32 -5.38
N VAL A 202 25.11 2.30 -5.75
CA VAL A 202 24.70 0.89 -5.66
C VAL A 202 24.53 0.47 -4.20
N SER A 203 25.45 0.86 -3.31
CA SER A 203 25.31 0.62 -1.87
C SER A 203 24.08 1.31 -1.29
N LEU A 204 23.79 2.56 -1.68
CA LEU A 204 22.58 3.27 -1.26
C LEU A 204 21.33 2.52 -1.73
N GLN A 205 21.21 2.24 -3.03
CA GLN A 205 20.06 1.55 -3.61
C GLN A 205 19.83 0.18 -2.96
N ASN A 206 20.90 -0.59 -2.72
CA ASN A 206 20.80 -1.86 -2.01
C ASN A 206 20.30 -1.71 -0.58
N SER A 207 20.69 -0.63 0.12
CA SER A 207 20.19 -0.35 1.47
C SER A 207 18.70 0.02 1.49
N LEU A 208 18.25 0.78 0.49
CA LEU A 208 16.85 1.16 0.32
C LEU A 208 15.99 -0.08 -0.02
N LEU A 209 16.43 -0.88 -1.00
CA LEU A 209 15.76 -2.13 -1.37
C LEU A 209 15.68 -3.12 -0.21
N LYS A 210 16.72 -3.23 0.63
CA LYS A 210 16.67 -4.05 1.85
C LYS A 210 15.62 -3.56 2.85
N LYS A 211 15.47 -2.25 3.02
CA LYS A 211 14.42 -1.66 3.88
C LYS A 211 13.04 -1.97 3.32
N GLU A 212 12.81 -1.74 2.03
CA GLU A 212 11.53 -2.05 1.37
C GLU A 212 11.18 -3.54 1.47
N LEU A 213 12.16 -4.43 1.20
CA LEU A 213 11.99 -5.87 1.33
C LEU A 213 11.61 -6.28 2.76
N SER A 214 12.19 -5.64 3.77
CA SER A 214 11.85 -5.93 5.17
C SER A 214 10.43 -5.48 5.52
N ALA A 215 9.99 -4.32 5.01
CA ALA A 215 8.64 -3.81 5.21
C ALA A 215 7.60 -4.71 4.51
N GLU A 216 7.88 -5.15 3.28
CA GLU A 216 6.97 -6.05 2.54
C GLU A 216 6.91 -7.44 3.17
N LYS A 217 8.01 -7.95 3.72
CA LYS A 217 8.02 -9.20 4.52
C LYS A 217 7.11 -9.09 5.74
N GLU A 218 7.14 -7.97 6.46
CA GLU A 218 6.25 -7.75 7.61
C GLU A 218 4.79 -7.61 7.19
N LYS A 219 4.51 -6.94 6.07
CA LYS A 219 3.16 -6.87 5.48
C LYS A 219 2.64 -8.25 5.08
N SER A 220 3.47 -9.05 4.42
CA SER A 220 3.15 -10.44 4.02
C SER A 220 2.86 -11.33 5.23
N LYS A 221 3.65 -11.22 6.32
CA LYS A 221 3.36 -11.91 7.58
C LYS A 221 1.99 -11.53 8.13
N LYS A 222 1.65 -10.24 8.19
CA LYS A 222 0.33 -9.76 8.65
C LYS A 222 -0.81 -10.30 7.78
N LEU A 223 -0.65 -10.27 6.46
CA LEU A 223 -1.64 -10.81 5.53
C LEU A 223 -1.85 -12.32 5.73
N SER A 224 -0.76 -13.08 5.90
CA SER A 224 -0.85 -14.52 6.16
C SER A 224 -1.55 -14.85 7.48
N ALA A 225 -1.35 -14.04 8.52
CA ALA A 225 -2.04 -14.19 9.81
C ALA A 225 -3.54 -13.90 9.66
N LEU A 226 -3.90 -12.84 8.93
CA LEU A 226 -5.29 -12.49 8.65
C LEU A 226 -6.00 -13.59 7.85
N ASN A 227 -5.35 -14.14 6.82
CA ASN A 227 -5.90 -15.25 6.03
C ASN A 227 -6.14 -16.50 6.88
N ARG A 228 -5.25 -16.82 7.83
CA ARG A 228 -5.45 -17.93 8.76
C ARG A 228 -6.67 -17.69 9.66
N GLU A 229 -6.85 -16.47 10.16
CA GLU A 229 -8.01 -16.11 10.97
C GLU A 229 -9.32 -16.20 10.17
N LEU A 230 -9.32 -15.71 8.92
CA LEU A 230 -10.48 -15.77 8.04
C LEU A 230 -10.85 -17.22 7.72
N ASN A 231 -9.87 -18.06 7.38
CA ASN A 231 -10.09 -19.48 7.14
C ASN A 231 -10.64 -20.20 8.39
N ARG A 232 -10.18 -19.83 9.58
CA ARG A 232 -10.75 -20.33 10.84
C ARG A 232 -12.23 -19.92 10.99
N LYS A 233 -12.56 -18.65 10.72
CA LYS A 233 -13.94 -18.15 10.77
C LYS A 233 -14.85 -18.84 9.74
N LEU A 234 -14.35 -19.06 8.53
CA LEU A 234 -15.05 -19.81 7.48
C LEU A 234 -15.30 -21.26 7.89
N SER A 235 -14.30 -21.93 8.45
CA SER A 235 -14.46 -23.31 8.96
C SER A 235 -15.52 -23.39 10.05
N ASN A 236 -15.55 -22.42 10.98
CA ASN A 236 -16.57 -22.37 12.03
C ASN A 236 -17.97 -22.11 11.47
N SER A 237 -18.09 -21.20 10.49
CA SER A 237 -19.37 -20.90 9.83
C SER A 237 -19.89 -22.10 9.03
N ALA A 238 -18.98 -22.87 8.42
CA ALA A 238 -19.33 -24.09 7.68
C ALA A 238 -19.88 -25.18 8.62
N SER A 239 -19.30 -25.36 9.81
CA SER A 239 -19.83 -26.31 10.80
C SER A 239 -21.22 -25.91 11.31
N GLU A 240 -21.46 -24.61 11.53
CA GLU A 240 -22.79 -24.11 11.92
C GLU A 240 -23.84 -24.36 10.83
N TYR A 241 -23.46 -24.23 9.55
CA TYR A 241 -24.33 -24.55 8.42
C TYR A 241 -24.66 -26.05 8.31
N THR A 242 -23.72 -26.94 8.60
CA THR A 242 -24.01 -28.39 8.59
C THR A 242 -25.02 -28.77 9.66
N ASP A 243 -24.97 -28.15 10.84
CA ASP A 243 -25.91 -28.41 11.93
C ASP A 243 -27.33 -27.95 11.56
N THR A 244 -27.47 -26.78 10.96
CA THR A 244 -28.78 -26.26 10.51
C THR A 244 -29.40 -27.10 9.38
N CYS A 245 -28.60 -27.62 8.44
CA CYS A 245 -29.08 -28.53 7.39
C CYS A 245 -29.64 -29.85 7.95
N GLN A 246 -29.03 -30.40 9.01
CA GLN A 246 -29.54 -31.61 9.66
C GLN A 246 -30.91 -31.37 10.31
N ILE A 247 -31.08 -30.21 10.96
CA ILE A 247 -32.37 -29.80 11.54
C ILE A 247 -33.44 -29.68 10.43
N GLN A 248 -33.12 -29.05 9.30
CA GLN A 248 -34.03 -28.88 8.18
C GLN A 248 -34.49 -30.23 7.58
N ASN A 249 -33.57 -31.20 7.46
CA ASN A 249 -33.89 -32.53 6.94
C ASN A 249 -34.85 -33.30 7.85
N ASN A 250 -34.74 -33.14 9.17
CA ASN A 250 -35.65 -33.77 10.13
C ASN A 250 -37.06 -33.15 10.07
N ILE A 251 -37.16 -31.83 9.88
CA ILE A 251 -38.45 -31.15 9.66
C ILE A 251 -39.11 -31.66 8.37
N ASN A 252 -38.36 -31.76 7.27
CA ASN A 252 -38.90 -32.20 5.98
C ASN A 252 -39.42 -33.64 5.99
N LYS A 253 -38.81 -34.55 6.79
CA LYS A 253 -39.33 -35.91 6.97
C LYS A 253 -40.71 -35.93 7.62
N THR A 254 -40.97 -35.01 8.55
CA THR A 254 -42.25 -34.91 9.27
C THR A 254 -43.36 -34.32 8.40
N VAL A 255 -43.02 -33.39 7.50
CA VAL A 255 -44.00 -32.79 6.56
C VAL A 255 -44.39 -33.75 5.43
N LYS A 256 -43.48 -34.63 4.98
CA LYS A 256 -43.79 -35.59 3.89
C LYS A 256 -44.88 -36.60 4.24
N SER A 257 -45.11 -36.93 5.50
CA SER A 257 -46.17 -37.87 5.93
C SER A 257 -47.57 -37.23 6.01
N SER A 258 -47.68 -35.92 5.84
CA SER A 258 -48.93 -35.14 6.01
C SER A 258 -49.34 -34.40 4.72
N LYS A 259 -48.88 -34.87 3.56
CA LYS A 259 -49.32 -34.34 2.26
C LYS A 259 -50.77 -34.70 1.99
N LEU A 260 -51.51 -33.71 1.52
CA LEU A 260 -52.88 -33.85 1.09
C LEU A 260 -52.89 -34.45 -0.33
N SER A 261 -53.58 -35.58 -0.52
CA SER A 261 -53.78 -36.17 -1.85
C SER A 261 -54.66 -35.22 -2.70
N LEU A 262 -54.13 -34.68 -3.81
CA LEU A 262 -54.90 -33.83 -4.73
C LEU A 262 -56.20 -34.47 -5.22
N PRO A 263 -56.24 -35.77 -5.59
CA PRO A 263 -57.44 -36.36 -6.21
C PRO A 263 -58.68 -36.28 -5.31
N ASP A 264 -58.51 -36.35 -3.99
CA ASP A 264 -59.62 -36.43 -3.04
C ASP A 264 -60.22 -35.07 -2.68
N ILE A 265 -59.40 -34.01 -2.67
CA ILE A 265 -59.81 -32.66 -2.25
C ILE A 265 -60.32 -31.85 -3.44
N VAL A 266 -59.70 -32.01 -4.60
CA VAL A 266 -59.96 -31.18 -5.78
C VAL A 266 -61.19 -31.64 -6.58
N SER A 267 -61.64 -32.88 -6.40
CA SER A 267 -62.73 -33.45 -7.20
C SER A 267 -64.13 -32.88 -6.92
N LYS A 268 -64.33 -32.16 -5.80
CA LYS A 268 -65.66 -31.67 -5.37
C LYS A 268 -65.86 -30.16 -5.46
N ASP A 269 -64.77 -29.40 -5.62
CA ASP A 269 -64.79 -27.94 -5.60
C ASP A 269 -64.10 -27.38 -6.85
N SER A 270 -64.90 -26.88 -7.79
CA SER A 270 -64.41 -26.36 -9.07
C SER A 270 -63.56 -25.11 -8.91
N GLU A 271 -63.80 -24.31 -7.87
CA GLU A 271 -63.05 -23.08 -7.65
C GLU A 271 -61.67 -23.38 -7.07
N LEU A 272 -61.60 -24.25 -6.06
CA LEU A 272 -60.31 -24.73 -5.55
C LEU A 272 -59.49 -25.40 -6.65
N LYS A 273 -60.13 -26.18 -7.54
CA LYS A 273 -59.46 -26.78 -8.69
C LYS A 273 -58.81 -25.73 -9.59
N ALA A 274 -59.58 -24.71 -10.00
CA ALA A 274 -59.08 -23.64 -10.85
C ALA A 274 -57.94 -22.84 -10.18
N ALA A 275 -58.03 -22.61 -8.87
CA ALA A 275 -57.00 -21.94 -8.09
C ALA A 275 -55.71 -22.79 -8.02
N VAL A 276 -55.82 -24.10 -7.78
CA VAL A 276 -54.68 -25.01 -7.76
C VAL A 276 -54.02 -25.10 -9.14
N GLU A 277 -54.80 -25.21 -10.22
CA GLU A 277 -54.27 -25.19 -11.59
C GLU A 277 -53.56 -23.87 -11.89
N SER A 278 -54.15 -22.72 -11.51
CA SER A 278 -53.52 -21.41 -11.64
C SER A 278 -52.19 -21.35 -10.87
N TRP A 279 -52.15 -21.91 -9.67
CA TRP A 279 -50.89 -22.02 -8.90
C TRP A 279 -49.88 -22.91 -9.60
N LEU A 280 -50.26 -24.10 -10.07
CA LEU A 280 -49.40 -25.05 -10.79
C LEU A 280 -48.77 -24.40 -12.02
N GLU A 281 -49.56 -23.68 -12.82
CA GLU A 281 -49.12 -23.00 -14.03
C GLU A 281 -48.34 -21.71 -13.77
N GLY A 282 -48.34 -21.19 -12.53
CA GLY A 282 -47.69 -19.94 -12.19
C GLY A 282 -48.50 -18.69 -12.53
N HIS A 283 -49.82 -18.77 -12.60
CA HIS A 283 -50.71 -17.61 -12.76
C HIS A 283 -50.98 -16.94 -11.41
N PHE A 284 -49.92 -16.49 -10.72
CA PHE A 284 -50.00 -15.96 -9.34
C PHE A 284 -50.87 -14.72 -9.19
N LEU A 285 -51.00 -13.89 -10.22
CA LEU A 285 -51.88 -12.72 -10.19
C LEU A 285 -53.36 -13.12 -10.07
N HIS A 286 -53.77 -14.22 -10.73
CA HIS A 286 -55.13 -14.74 -10.61
C HIS A 286 -55.42 -15.24 -9.18
N LEU A 287 -54.41 -15.75 -8.47
CA LEU A 287 -54.59 -16.18 -7.08
C LEU A 287 -54.91 -15.02 -6.13
N ILE A 288 -54.43 -13.81 -6.42
CA ILE A 288 -54.73 -12.62 -5.61
C ILE A 288 -56.24 -12.30 -5.67
N GLU A 289 -56.91 -12.56 -6.79
CA GLU A 289 -58.34 -12.28 -6.97
C GLU A 289 -59.26 -13.16 -6.10
N LEU A 290 -58.72 -14.26 -5.56
CA LEU A 290 -59.40 -15.11 -4.59
C LEU A 290 -59.67 -14.38 -3.27
N ASP A 291 -58.83 -13.40 -2.93
CA ASP A 291 -58.94 -12.59 -1.71
C ASP A 291 -60.00 -11.50 -1.87
N ASN A 292 -61.26 -11.91 -1.76
CA ASN A 292 -62.42 -11.03 -1.86
C ASN A 292 -63.42 -11.27 -0.72
N ALA A 293 -64.42 -10.39 -0.62
CA ALA A 293 -65.39 -10.42 0.48
C ALA A 293 -66.18 -11.74 0.58
N SER A 294 -66.39 -12.45 -0.54
CA SER A 294 -67.12 -13.72 -0.56
C SER A 294 -66.27 -14.94 -0.14
N LEU A 295 -64.96 -14.79 0.06
CA LEU A 295 -64.07 -15.90 0.36
C LEU A 295 -64.45 -16.63 1.64
N ALA A 296 -65.00 -15.92 2.63
CA ALA A 296 -65.41 -16.49 3.90
C ALA A 296 -66.53 -17.54 3.76
N ASP A 297 -67.33 -17.49 2.71
CA ASP A 297 -68.50 -18.36 2.50
C ASP A 297 -68.20 -19.55 1.58
N LYS A 298 -66.97 -19.63 1.03
CA LYS A 298 -66.56 -20.68 0.10
C LYS A 298 -66.16 -21.96 0.82
N ALA A 299 -66.39 -23.09 0.16
CA ALA A 299 -65.78 -24.35 0.55
C ALA A 299 -64.25 -24.24 0.42
N ASN A 300 -63.50 -24.92 1.29
CA ASN A 300 -62.04 -24.90 1.31
C ASN A 300 -61.42 -23.49 1.37
N ARG A 301 -62.13 -22.52 1.96
CA ARG A 301 -61.70 -21.11 2.09
C ARG A 301 -60.29 -20.95 2.67
N GLU A 302 -59.89 -21.87 3.54
CA GLU A 302 -58.58 -21.93 4.17
C GLU A 302 -57.44 -22.27 3.21
N LEU A 303 -57.70 -23.09 2.18
CA LEU A 303 -56.74 -23.38 1.11
C LEU A 303 -56.74 -22.27 0.06
N LEU A 304 -57.91 -21.74 -0.28
CA LEU A 304 -58.05 -20.62 -1.23
C LEU A 304 -57.33 -19.36 -0.73
N VAL A 305 -57.47 -19.02 0.56
CA VAL A 305 -56.75 -17.86 1.14
C VAL A 305 -55.24 -18.10 1.22
N LEU A 306 -54.80 -19.35 1.44
CA LEU A 306 -53.38 -19.68 1.41
C LEU A 306 -52.79 -19.58 -0.01
N LEU A 307 -53.55 -19.99 -1.03
CA LEU A 307 -53.18 -19.76 -2.43
C LEU A 307 -53.10 -18.26 -2.73
N ALA A 308 -54.04 -17.45 -2.25
CA ALA A 308 -53.97 -15.99 -2.37
C ALA A 308 -52.70 -15.41 -1.70
N ALA A 309 -52.31 -15.95 -0.54
CA ALA A 309 -51.05 -15.56 0.11
C ALA A 309 -49.83 -15.77 -0.80
N THR A 310 -49.76 -16.88 -1.54
CA THR A 310 -48.67 -17.10 -2.52
C THR A 310 -48.69 -16.10 -3.67
N GLY A 311 -49.89 -15.63 -4.06
CA GLY A 311 -50.04 -14.53 -5.02
C GLY A 311 -49.47 -13.21 -4.51
N TYR A 312 -49.80 -12.83 -3.28
CA TYR A 312 -49.24 -11.63 -2.64
C TYR A 312 -47.74 -11.73 -2.40
N GLN A 313 -47.25 -12.92 -2.03
CA GLN A 313 -45.82 -13.21 -1.95
C GLN A 313 -45.15 -13.07 -3.32
N PHE A 314 -45.80 -13.39 -4.43
CA PHE A 314 -45.22 -13.13 -5.76
C PHE A 314 -45.13 -11.63 -6.06
N LYS A 315 -46.11 -10.83 -5.61
CA LYS A 315 -46.19 -9.37 -5.81
C LYS A 315 -45.32 -8.55 -4.85
N ASP A 316 -44.70 -9.19 -3.85
CA ASP A 316 -43.97 -8.52 -2.76
C ASP A 316 -44.86 -7.63 -1.89
N ASP A 317 -46.11 -8.05 -1.69
CA ASP A 317 -47.08 -7.37 -0.83
C ASP A 317 -47.17 -8.07 0.53
N ALA A 318 -46.16 -7.82 1.38
CA ALA A 318 -46.01 -8.49 2.67
C ALA A 318 -47.23 -8.30 3.60
N LYS A 319 -47.90 -7.14 3.53
CA LYS A 319 -49.06 -6.84 4.39
C LYS A 319 -50.24 -7.75 4.05
N ASN A 320 -50.54 -7.91 2.76
CA ASN A 320 -51.65 -8.76 2.34
C ASN A 320 -51.30 -10.24 2.42
N GLU A 321 -50.04 -10.61 2.17
CA GLU A 321 -49.52 -11.97 2.45
C GLU A 321 -49.75 -12.34 3.93
N GLU A 322 -49.30 -11.51 4.87
CA GLU A 322 -49.45 -11.74 6.31
C GLU A 322 -50.92 -11.87 6.71
N ARG A 323 -51.80 -11.00 6.19
CA ARG A 323 -53.24 -11.09 6.45
C ARG A 323 -53.81 -12.44 5.97
N CYS A 324 -53.48 -12.88 4.77
CA CYS A 324 -53.94 -14.16 4.22
C CYS A 324 -53.40 -15.35 5.02
N VAL A 325 -52.13 -15.31 5.45
CA VAL A 325 -51.52 -16.34 6.30
C VAL A 325 -52.24 -16.46 7.64
N ASN A 326 -52.53 -15.31 8.28
CA ASN A 326 -53.27 -15.28 9.54
C ASN A 326 -54.71 -15.81 9.38
N LEU A 327 -55.38 -15.55 8.25
CA LEU A 327 -56.69 -16.12 7.94
C LEU A 327 -56.61 -17.63 7.72
N ALA A 328 -55.64 -18.13 6.94
CA ALA A 328 -55.44 -19.57 6.72
C ALA A 328 -55.26 -20.33 8.04
N SER A 329 -54.42 -19.78 8.93
CA SER A 329 -54.18 -20.35 10.27
C SER A 329 -55.46 -20.37 11.11
N ARG A 330 -56.18 -19.24 11.17
CA ARG A 330 -57.45 -19.14 11.91
C ARG A 330 -58.55 -20.05 11.38
N TRP A 331 -58.53 -20.37 10.08
CA TRP A 331 -59.47 -21.29 9.46
C TRP A 331 -59.01 -22.75 9.48
N GLY A 332 -57.89 -23.06 10.15
CA GLY A 332 -57.52 -24.42 10.52
C GLY A 332 -56.40 -25.05 9.69
N ILE A 333 -55.71 -24.30 8.82
CA ILE A 333 -54.49 -24.82 8.18
C ILE A 333 -53.36 -24.90 9.21
N SER A 334 -52.65 -26.03 9.22
CA SER A 334 -51.48 -26.22 10.08
C SER A 334 -50.31 -25.30 9.69
N ASP A 335 -49.52 -24.85 10.67
CA ASP A 335 -48.32 -24.06 10.42
C ASP A 335 -47.34 -24.75 9.45
N ALA A 336 -47.28 -26.08 9.49
CA ALA A 336 -46.47 -26.88 8.58
C ALA A 336 -46.92 -26.72 7.11
N HIS A 337 -48.23 -26.72 6.85
CA HIS A 337 -48.80 -26.51 5.52
C HIS A 337 -48.64 -25.06 5.05
N ILE A 338 -48.85 -24.08 5.93
CA ILE A 338 -48.59 -22.67 5.63
C ILE A 338 -47.13 -22.50 5.21
N LYS A 339 -46.19 -23.00 6.03
CA LYS A 339 -44.75 -22.94 5.75
C LYS A 339 -44.41 -23.61 4.43
N ALA A 340 -44.93 -24.81 4.18
CA ALA A 340 -44.71 -25.53 2.92
C ALA A 340 -45.17 -24.70 1.71
N MET A 341 -46.34 -24.06 1.77
CA MET A 341 -46.83 -23.21 0.68
C MET A 341 -46.00 -21.93 0.50
N LEU A 342 -45.66 -21.22 1.57
CA LEU A 342 -44.83 -20.01 1.47
C LEU A 342 -43.42 -20.32 0.97
N MET A 343 -42.86 -21.49 1.29
CA MET A 343 -41.58 -21.93 0.74
C MET A 343 -41.63 -22.09 -0.78
N THR A 344 -42.78 -22.44 -1.35
CA THR A 344 -42.90 -22.56 -2.82
C THR A 344 -42.70 -21.22 -3.52
N GLY A 345 -43.23 -20.12 -2.99
CA GLY A 345 -43.02 -18.79 -3.56
C GLY A 345 -41.57 -18.29 -3.39
N VAL A 346 -40.89 -18.66 -2.30
CA VAL A 346 -39.44 -18.41 -2.16
C VAL A 346 -38.65 -19.13 -3.26
N TYR A 347 -38.92 -20.41 -3.51
CA TYR A 347 -38.25 -21.13 -4.60
C TYR A 347 -38.54 -20.53 -5.98
N ILE A 348 -39.76 -20.04 -6.22
CA ILE A 348 -40.10 -19.34 -7.47
C ILE A 348 -39.26 -18.08 -7.65
N ARG A 349 -39.13 -17.24 -6.61
CA ARG A 349 -38.27 -16.05 -6.66
C ARG A 349 -36.80 -16.41 -6.92
N LEU A 350 -36.29 -17.46 -6.25
CA LEU A 350 -34.93 -17.96 -6.49
C LEU A 350 -34.75 -18.50 -7.91
N ALA A 351 -35.74 -19.19 -8.46
CA ALA A 351 -35.70 -19.67 -9.84
C ALA A 351 -35.60 -18.49 -10.81
N ARG A 352 -36.46 -17.47 -10.67
CA ARG A 352 -36.43 -16.27 -11.52
C ARG A 352 -35.11 -15.51 -11.41
N ALA A 353 -34.54 -15.37 -10.21
CA ALA A 353 -33.24 -14.73 -10.00
C ALA A 353 -32.10 -15.51 -10.68
N ASN A 354 -32.08 -16.84 -10.60
CA ASN A 354 -31.08 -17.66 -11.28
C ASN A 354 -31.25 -17.61 -12.81
N ALA A 355 -32.49 -17.52 -13.30
CA ALA A 355 -32.76 -17.38 -14.73
C ALA A 355 -32.15 -16.09 -15.30
N LEU A 356 -32.30 -14.97 -14.58
CA LEU A 356 -31.67 -13.68 -14.93
C LEU A 356 -30.14 -13.74 -14.91
N MET A 357 -29.55 -14.65 -14.12
CA MET A 357 -28.11 -14.89 -14.08
C MET A 357 -27.62 -15.90 -15.14
N GLY A 358 -28.52 -16.46 -15.97
CA GLY A 358 -28.19 -17.50 -16.95
C GLY A 358 -27.91 -18.88 -16.34
N LYS A 359 -28.34 -19.12 -15.10
CA LYS A 359 -28.12 -20.38 -14.37
C LYS A 359 -29.27 -21.36 -14.58
N VAL A 360 -29.22 -22.09 -15.69
CA VAL A 360 -30.34 -22.93 -16.18
C VAL A 360 -30.67 -24.07 -15.21
N ASP A 361 -29.67 -24.82 -14.77
CA ASP A 361 -29.87 -26.00 -13.91
C ASP A 361 -30.43 -25.63 -12.54
N GLU A 362 -29.91 -24.58 -11.91
CA GLU A 362 -30.41 -24.07 -10.65
C GLU A 362 -31.84 -23.56 -10.78
N THR A 363 -32.16 -22.88 -11.89
CA THR A 363 -33.53 -22.42 -12.18
C THR A 363 -34.51 -23.59 -12.26
N LYS A 364 -34.20 -24.62 -13.06
CA LYS A 364 -35.01 -25.84 -13.18
C LYS A 364 -35.18 -26.54 -11.83
N SER A 365 -34.09 -26.66 -11.06
CA SER A 365 -34.09 -27.25 -9.73
C SER A 365 -35.03 -26.50 -8.77
N PHE A 366 -34.97 -25.17 -8.72
CA PHE A 366 -35.84 -24.38 -7.87
C PHE A 366 -37.31 -24.42 -8.31
N PHE A 367 -37.61 -24.34 -9.61
CA PHE A 367 -38.99 -24.50 -10.07
C PHE A 367 -39.55 -25.90 -9.75
N ARG A 368 -38.75 -26.96 -9.92
CA ARG A 368 -39.13 -28.33 -9.52
C ARG A 368 -39.43 -28.40 -8.03
N ARG A 369 -38.58 -27.82 -7.17
CA ARG A 369 -38.81 -27.76 -5.72
C ARG A 369 -40.08 -27.00 -5.36
N SER A 370 -40.40 -25.93 -6.08
CA SER A 370 -41.66 -25.18 -5.88
C SER A 370 -42.91 -26.00 -6.18
N LEU A 371 -42.81 -27.07 -6.97
CA LEU A 371 -43.90 -28.01 -7.24
C LEU A 371 -43.91 -29.17 -6.23
N THR A 372 -42.73 -29.67 -5.82
CA THR A 372 -42.61 -30.87 -4.98
C THR A 372 -42.74 -30.61 -3.49
N ASP A 373 -42.34 -29.42 -3.02
CA ASP A 373 -42.26 -29.11 -1.59
C ASP A 373 -43.54 -28.43 -1.07
N GLY A 374 -44.51 -28.14 -1.95
CA GLY A 374 -45.83 -27.64 -1.59
C GLY A 374 -46.72 -28.69 -0.93
N ILE A 375 -47.92 -28.27 -0.53
CA ILE A 375 -48.88 -29.15 0.17
C ILE A 375 -49.66 -30.06 -0.78
N PHE A 376 -49.70 -29.70 -2.07
CA PHE A 376 -50.38 -30.44 -3.12
C PHE A 376 -49.43 -31.51 -3.68
N GLY A 377 -49.79 -32.79 -3.58
CA GLY A 377 -49.06 -33.89 -4.22
C GLY A 377 -49.16 -33.91 -5.75
N VAL A 378 -48.33 -33.13 -6.44
CA VAL A 378 -48.39 -32.95 -7.91
C VAL A 378 -48.02 -34.24 -8.66
N GLU A 379 -48.96 -34.76 -9.45
CA GLU A 379 -48.70 -35.79 -10.46
C GLU A 379 -48.14 -35.15 -11.74
N ASN A 380 -47.30 -35.89 -12.47
CA ASN A 380 -46.71 -35.45 -13.73
C ASN A 380 -46.00 -34.08 -13.63
N ILE A 381 -44.97 -34.02 -12.77
CA ILE A 381 -44.25 -32.79 -12.44
C ILE A 381 -43.63 -32.11 -13.67
N GLU A 382 -43.19 -32.87 -14.68
CA GLU A 382 -42.50 -32.32 -15.85
C GLU A 382 -43.42 -31.43 -16.71
N ASP A 383 -44.68 -31.83 -16.90
CA ASP A 383 -45.65 -31.04 -17.65
C ASP A 383 -45.92 -29.70 -16.97
N TRP A 384 -46.11 -29.72 -15.65
CA TRP A 384 -46.30 -28.51 -14.86
C TRP A 384 -45.04 -27.66 -14.78
N LEU A 385 -43.86 -28.27 -14.70
CA LEU A 385 -42.58 -27.57 -14.70
C LEU A 385 -42.40 -26.77 -16.00
N THR A 386 -42.75 -27.37 -17.14
CA THR A 386 -42.70 -26.72 -18.45
C THR A 386 -43.64 -25.52 -18.50
N LYS A 387 -44.91 -25.72 -18.13
CA LYS A 387 -45.91 -24.64 -18.11
C LYS A 387 -45.51 -23.50 -17.17
N ARG A 388 -45.11 -23.83 -15.94
CA ARG A 388 -44.71 -22.85 -14.92
C ARG A 388 -43.49 -22.06 -15.36
N THR A 389 -42.44 -22.73 -15.87
CA THR A 389 -41.22 -22.06 -16.35
C THR A 389 -41.56 -21.05 -17.43
N LYS A 390 -42.37 -21.45 -18.42
CA LYS A 390 -42.82 -20.55 -19.49
C LYS A 390 -43.54 -19.33 -18.93
N ASN A 391 -44.56 -19.54 -18.08
CA ASN A 391 -45.38 -18.45 -17.56
C ASN A 391 -44.64 -17.52 -16.58
N GLN A 392 -43.63 -18.03 -15.88
CA GLN A 392 -42.88 -17.26 -14.88
C GLN A 392 -41.68 -16.49 -15.43
N LEU A 393 -41.22 -16.85 -16.63
CA LEU A 393 -40.09 -16.20 -17.27
C LEU A 393 -40.51 -15.27 -18.42
N ILE A 394 -41.75 -15.36 -18.92
CA ILE A 394 -42.23 -14.58 -20.07
C ILE A 394 -42.15 -13.06 -19.89
N ASP A 395 -42.19 -12.58 -18.65
CA ASP A 395 -42.11 -11.15 -18.33
C ASP A 395 -40.68 -10.65 -18.10
N ILE A 396 -39.69 -11.55 -17.99
CA ILE A 396 -38.29 -11.21 -17.67
C ILE A 396 -37.27 -11.73 -18.69
N MET A 397 -37.69 -12.56 -19.65
CA MET A 397 -36.83 -13.16 -20.68
C MET A 397 -37.55 -13.17 -22.03
N ASP A 398 -36.77 -13.11 -23.12
CA ASP A 398 -37.31 -13.28 -24.47
C ASP A 398 -37.70 -14.74 -24.76
N GLU A 399 -38.53 -14.94 -25.79
CA GLU A 399 -39.06 -16.27 -26.15
C GLU A 399 -37.95 -17.26 -26.55
N THR A 400 -36.87 -16.80 -27.17
CA THR A 400 -35.74 -17.65 -27.57
C THR A 400 -35.01 -18.17 -26.34
N SER A 401 -34.73 -17.30 -25.38
CA SER A 401 -34.13 -17.67 -24.10
C SER A 401 -35.02 -18.67 -23.35
N ILE A 402 -36.33 -18.47 -23.31
CA ILE A 402 -37.27 -19.43 -22.68
C ILE A 402 -37.24 -20.79 -23.38
N ARG A 403 -37.16 -20.82 -24.72
CA ARG A 403 -37.05 -22.09 -25.46
C ARG A 403 -35.79 -22.86 -25.05
N ILE A 404 -34.65 -22.18 -24.93
CA ILE A 404 -33.39 -22.78 -24.43
C ILE A 404 -33.56 -23.33 -23.01
N PHE A 405 -34.31 -22.67 -22.14
CA PHE A 405 -34.61 -23.20 -20.81
C PHE A 405 -35.48 -24.46 -20.84
N LEU A 406 -36.31 -24.63 -21.87
CA LEU A 406 -37.23 -25.76 -22.00
C LEU A 406 -36.64 -26.93 -22.79
N THR A 407 -35.66 -26.70 -23.65
CA THR A 407 -34.91 -27.75 -24.35
C THR A 407 -33.66 -28.08 -23.54
N ASP A 408 -33.34 -29.35 -23.31
CA ASP A 408 -32.06 -29.76 -22.68
C ASP A 408 -30.86 -29.65 -23.67
N GLU A 409 -30.97 -28.77 -24.67
CA GLU A 409 -29.97 -28.46 -25.71
C GLU A 409 -29.34 -27.09 -25.42
#